data_AF-H2J6Z8-F1
#
_entry.id   AF-H2J6Z8-F1
#
_cell.length_a   1.000
_cell.length_b   1.000
_cell.length_c   1.000
_cell.angle_alpha   90.00
_cell.angle_beta   90.00
_cell.angle_gamma   90.00
#
_symmetry.space_group_name_H-M   'P 1'
#
loop_
_entity.id
_entity.type
_entity.pdbx_description
1 polymer ?
#
loop_
_entity_poly.entity_id
_entity_poly.type
_entity_poly.pdbx_seq_one_letter_code
_entity_poly.pdbx_strand_id
1 'polypeptide(L)'
;MDKKFLEEFKKLYDIVQRNIEKCPWISSINTEYMLNETESEINEIREAIKNEDIENLEEEIGDLIYDAFLVLKIAERDYNVSSEKIINGVVNKISNRKPWLFWDKPITKEEASKIWKERKEAEKREKNKKL
;
A
#
# COMPACT_ATOMS: atom_id res chain seq x y z
N MET A 1 10.43 -8.91 -14.46
CA MET A 1 9.15 -8.71 -13.75
C MET A 1 8.33 -9.96 -13.95
N ASP A 2 7.87 -10.58 -12.87
CA ASP A 2 7.07 -11.81 -12.96
C ASP A 2 5.73 -11.51 -13.64
N LYS A 3 5.57 -12.00 -14.87
CA LYS A 3 4.38 -11.74 -15.68
C LYS A 3 3.13 -12.38 -15.08
N LYS A 4 3.27 -13.58 -14.53
CA LYS A 4 2.14 -14.33 -13.96
C LYS A 4 1.60 -13.61 -12.72
N PHE A 5 2.51 -13.20 -11.82
CA PHE A 5 2.13 -12.41 -10.64
C PHE A 5 1.34 -11.15 -11.03
N LEU A 6 1.81 -10.39 -12.03
CA LEU A 6 1.12 -9.18 -12.46
C LEU A 6 -0.25 -9.43 -13.09
N GLU A 7 -0.44 -10.56 -13.76
CA GLU A 7 -1.74 -10.95 -14.30
C GLU A 7 -2.72 -11.26 -13.17
N GLU A 8 -2.32 -12.01 -12.14
CA GLU A 8 -3.17 -12.26 -10.98
C GLU A 8 -3.46 -10.98 -10.19
N PHE A 9 -2.46 -10.10 -10.02
CA PHE A 9 -2.65 -8.81 -9.36
C PHE A 9 -3.67 -7.92 -10.08
N LYS A 10 -3.66 -7.92 -11.42
CA LYS A 10 -4.68 -7.22 -12.22
C LYS A 10 -6.07 -7.82 -12.05
N LYS A 11 -6.19 -9.15 -11.97
CA LYS A 11 -7.48 -9.82 -11.72
C LYS A 11 -8.04 -9.44 -10.36
N LEU A 12 -7.21 -9.40 -9.32
CA LEU A 12 -7.62 -8.94 -7.99
C LEU A 12 -8.16 -7.51 -8.05
N TYR A 13 -7.45 -6.60 -8.71
CA TYR A 13 -7.91 -5.23 -8.85
C TYR A 13 -9.25 -5.11 -9.62
N ASP A 14 -9.47 -5.93 -10.66
CA ASP A 14 -10.76 -6.01 -11.37
C ASP A 14 -11.88 -6.53 -10.44
N ILE A 15 -11.61 -7.51 -9.60
CA ILE A 15 -12.55 -8.00 -8.59
C ILE A 15 -12.93 -6.86 -7.62
N VAL A 16 -11.95 -6.09 -7.12
CA VAL A 16 -12.21 -4.92 -6.27
C VAL A 16 -13.11 -3.91 -6.97
N GLN A 17 -12.85 -3.59 -8.26
CA GLN A 17 -13.72 -2.67 -9.01
C GLN A 17 -15.17 -3.17 -9.04
N ARG A 18 -15.36 -4.45 -9.39
CA ARG A 18 -16.68 -5.07 -9.42
C ARG A 18 -17.35 -5.06 -8.05
N ASN A 19 -16.58 -5.25 -6.98
CA ASN A 19 -17.11 -5.23 -5.62
C ASN A 19 -17.65 -3.83 -5.26
N ILE A 20 -16.87 -2.78 -5.54
CA ILE A 20 -17.27 -1.38 -5.37
C ILE A 20 -18.53 -1.03 -6.17
N GLU A 21 -18.65 -1.56 -7.40
CA GLU A 21 -19.78 -1.27 -8.29
C GLU A 21 -21.05 -2.05 -7.96
N LYS A 22 -20.93 -3.30 -7.47
CA LYS A 22 -22.04 -4.25 -7.46
C LYS A 22 -22.45 -4.75 -6.08
N CYS A 23 -21.57 -4.65 -5.08
CA CYS A 23 -21.84 -5.24 -3.78
C CYS A 23 -22.65 -4.30 -2.89
N PRO A 24 -23.84 -4.72 -2.42
CA PRO A 24 -24.66 -3.89 -1.54
C PRO A 24 -23.98 -3.63 -0.20
N TRP A 25 -23.18 -4.57 0.30
CA TRP A 25 -22.46 -4.39 1.56
C TRP A 25 -21.38 -3.31 1.46
N ILE A 26 -20.54 -3.34 0.42
CA ILE A 26 -19.52 -2.30 0.18
C ILE A 26 -20.16 -0.92 -0.02
N SER A 27 -21.33 -0.87 -0.66
CA SER A 27 -22.07 0.39 -0.80
C SER A 27 -22.59 0.96 0.53
N SER A 28 -22.70 0.12 1.58
CA SER A 28 -23.27 0.49 2.89
C SER A 28 -22.23 0.90 3.94
N ILE A 29 -20.96 0.57 3.74
CA ILE A 29 -19.86 0.90 4.66
C ILE A 29 -19.09 2.14 4.17
N ASN A 30 -18.34 2.79 5.05
CA ASN A 30 -17.47 3.94 4.73
C ASN A 30 -15.99 3.59 4.91
N THR A 31 -15.11 4.53 4.59
CA THR A 31 -13.66 4.35 4.66
C THR A 31 -13.18 4.00 6.08
N GLU A 32 -13.77 4.61 7.11
CA GLU A 32 -13.40 4.35 8.51
C GLU A 32 -13.74 2.92 8.94
N TYR A 33 -14.93 2.44 8.55
CA TYR A 33 -15.31 1.05 8.75
C TYR A 33 -14.31 0.10 8.08
N MET A 34 -13.99 0.35 6.80
CA MET A 34 -13.05 -0.50 6.06
C MET A 34 -11.65 -0.52 6.70
N LEU A 35 -11.19 0.61 7.24
CA LEU A 35 -9.91 0.68 7.97
C LEU A 35 -9.89 -0.20 9.23
N ASN A 36 -11.02 -0.36 9.91
CA ASN A 36 -11.11 -1.22 11.09
C ASN A 36 -11.04 -2.71 10.69
N GLU A 37 -11.71 -3.11 9.62
CA GLU A 37 -11.59 -4.48 9.07
C GLU A 37 -10.13 -4.75 8.69
N THR A 38 -9.48 -3.81 7.99
CA THR A 38 -8.06 -3.93 7.64
C THR A 38 -7.13 -4.02 8.85
N GLU A 39 -7.50 -3.46 10.01
CA GLU A 39 -6.73 -3.64 11.25
C GLU A 39 -6.84 -5.08 11.79
N SER A 40 -7.97 -5.74 11.60
CA SER A 40 -8.17 -7.15 11.95
C SER A 40 -7.22 -8.05 11.17
N GLU A 41 -7.12 -7.85 9.85
CA GLU A 41 -6.20 -8.61 8.96
C GLU A 41 -4.74 -8.52 9.43
N ILE A 42 -4.33 -7.34 9.90
CA ILE A 42 -2.97 -7.13 10.44
C ILE A 42 -2.77 -7.97 11.73
N ASN A 43 -3.80 -8.12 12.56
CA ASN A 43 -3.73 -8.94 13.76
C ASN A 43 -3.72 -10.43 13.42
N GLU A 44 -4.47 -10.88 12.43
CA GLU A 44 -4.47 -12.26 11.94
C GLU A 44 -3.12 -12.64 11.34
N ILE A 45 -2.49 -11.75 10.55
CA ILE A 45 -1.09 -11.93 10.10
C ILE A 45 -0.14 -12.11 11.29
N ARG A 46 -0.29 -11.31 12.35
CA ARG A 46 0.57 -11.43 13.56
C ARG A 46 0.35 -12.77 14.25
N GLU A 47 -0.88 -13.24 14.30
CA GLU A 47 -1.23 -14.54 14.87
C GLU A 47 -0.65 -15.70 14.05
N ALA A 48 -0.81 -15.67 12.72
CA ALA A 48 -0.23 -16.66 11.81
C ALA A 48 1.29 -16.77 11.98
N ILE A 49 2.01 -15.63 12.05
CA ILE A 49 3.45 -15.60 12.32
C ILE A 49 3.78 -16.22 13.67
N LYS A 50 3.02 -15.87 14.72
CA LYS A 50 3.26 -16.37 16.08
C LYS A 50 3.06 -17.89 16.17
N ASN A 51 2.11 -18.42 15.41
CA ASN A 51 1.77 -19.84 15.39
C ASN A 51 2.59 -20.64 14.37
N GLU A 52 3.50 -19.99 13.61
CA GLU A 52 4.24 -20.58 12.50
C GLU A 52 3.33 -21.21 11.43
N ASP A 53 2.12 -20.66 11.28
CA ASP A 53 1.11 -21.11 10.32
C ASP A 53 1.30 -20.42 8.98
N ILE A 54 1.98 -21.10 8.06
CA ILE A 54 2.33 -20.54 6.75
C ILE A 54 1.12 -20.46 5.83
N GLU A 55 0.18 -21.41 5.94
CA GLU A 55 -1.02 -21.42 5.09
C GLU A 55 -1.91 -20.23 5.47
N ASN A 56 -2.16 -20.04 6.76
CA ASN A 56 -2.89 -18.87 7.24
C ASN A 56 -2.14 -17.57 6.89
N LEU A 57 -0.81 -17.54 7.02
CA LEU A 57 -0.03 -16.34 6.68
C LEU A 57 -0.20 -15.93 5.21
N GLU A 58 -0.26 -16.89 4.28
CA GLU A 58 -0.49 -16.60 2.86
C GLU A 58 -1.90 -16.04 2.61
N GLU A 59 -2.91 -16.58 3.30
CA GLU A 59 -4.30 -16.11 3.25
C GLU A 59 -4.42 -14.66 3.75
N GLU A 60 -4.00 -14.38 4.99
CA GLU A 60 -4.19 -13.06 5.60
C GLU A 60 -3.38 -11.95 4.90
N ILE A 61 -2.22 -12.28 4.29
CA ILE A 61 -1.49 -11.32 3.46
C ILE A 61 -2.28 -11.00 2.19
N GLY A 62 -2.96 -11.99 1.60
CA GLY A 62 -3.87 -11.81 0.47
C GLY A 62 -5.02 -10.87 0.84
N ASP A 63 -5.64 -11.10 1.99
CA ASP A 63 -6.76 -10.31 2.48
C ASP A 63 -6.34 -8.88 2.80
N LEU A 64 -5.20 -8.66 3.47
CA LEU A 64 -4.64 -7.32 3.67
C LEU A 64 -4.42 -6.55 2.35
N ILE A 65 -3.98 -7.22 1.27
CA ILE A 65 -3.79 -6.59 -0.04
C ILE A 65 -5.13 -6.21 -0.65
N TYR A 66 -6.12 -7.10 -0.57
CA TYR A 66 -7.47 -6.87 -1.04
C TYR A 66 -8.14 -5.70 -0.29
N ASP A 67 -8.03 -5.70 1.03
CA ASP A 67 -8.54 -4.66 1.93
C ASP A 67 -7.90 -3.29 1.68
N ALA A 68 -6.59 -3.24 1.46
CA ALA A 68 -5.92 -2.00 1.09
C ALA A 68 -6.48 -1.40 -0.22
N PHE A 69 -6.89 -2.25 -1.17
CA PHE A 69 -7.57 -1.78 -2.38
C PHE A 69 -9.00 -1.34 -2.13
N LEU A 70 -9.75 -2.02 -1.26
CA LEU A 70 -11.09 -1.54 -0.85
C LEU A 70 -10.99 -0.17 -0.17
N VAL A 71 -10.08 0.01 0.80
CA VAL A 71 -9.81 1.31 1.44
C VAL A 71 -9.52 2.37 0.40
N LEU A 72 -8.66 2.07 -0.57
CA LEU A 72 -8.34 3.01 -1.66
C LEU A 72 -9.60 3.44 -2.42
N LYS A 73 -10.40 2.49 -2.89
CA LYS A 73 -11.58 2.76 -3.75
C LYS A 73 -12.74 3.38 -2.97
N ILE A 74 -12.97 2.96 -1.73
CA ILE A 74 -13.97 3.55 -0.84
C ILE A 74 -13.57 4.99 -0.48
N ALA A 75 -12.28 5.27 -0.26
CA ALA A 75 -11.80 6.63 -0.03
C ALA A 75 -11.96 7.52 -1.27
N GLU A 76 -11.77 7.00 -2.49
CA GLU A 76 -12.07 7.74 -3.72
C GLU A 76 -13.55 8.18 -3.74
N ARG A 77 -14.46 7.29 -3.35
CA ARG A 77 -15.90 7.59 -3.25
C ARG A 77 -16.22 8.59 -2.14
N ASP A 78 -15.68 8.40 -0.94
CA ASP A 78 -16.05 9.16 0.26
C ASP A 78 -15.40 10.55 0.31
N TYR A 79 -14.18 10.69 -0.19
CA TYR A 79 -13.35 11.89 -0.03
C TYR A 79 -12.89 12.50 -1.36
N ASN A 80 -13.27 11.91 -2.50
CA ASN A 80 -12.86 12.36 -3.84
C ASN A 80 -11.33 12.45 -3.98
N VAL A 81 -10.60 11.55 -3.31
CA VAL A 81 -9.16 11.36 -3.55
C VAL A 81 -8.96 10.61 -4.86
N SER A 82 -7.76 10.68 -5.41
CA SER A 82 -7.42 9.99 -6.67
C SER A 82 -6.40 8.90 -6.38
N SER A 83 -6.75 7.67 -6.75
CA SER A 83 -5.86 6.50 -6.68
C SER A 83 -4.57 6.73 -7.46
N GLU A 84 -4.66 7.30 -8.66
CA GLU A 84 -3.49 7.69 -9.45
C GLU A 84 -2.57 8.66 -8.66
N LYS A 85 -3.13 9.72 -8.08
CA LYS A 85 -2.34 10.69 -7.28
C LYS A 85 -1.72 10.05 -6.04
N ILE A 86 -2.44 9.14 -5.38
CA ILE A 86 -1.95 8.41 -4.21
C ILE A 86 -0.76 7.52 -4.59
N ILE A 87 -0.91 6.70 -5.64
CA ILE A 87 0.13 5.78 -6.11
C ILE A 87 1.34 6.56 -6.64
N ASN A 88 1.12 7.58 -7.49
CA ASN A 88 2.21 8.43 -7.97
C ASN A 88 2.92 9.15 -6.81
N GLY A 89 2.17 9.56 -5.77
CA GLY A 89 2.71 10.16 -4.57
C GLY A 89 3.69 9.24 -3.83
N VAL A 90 3.33 7.97 -3.63
CA VAL A 90 4.24 7.01 -2.97
C VAL A 90 5.40 6.61 -3.88
N VAL A 91 5.19 6.40 -5.18
CA VAL A 91 6.26 6.10 -6.15
C VAL A 91 7.31 7.20 -6.14
N ASN A 92 6.91 8.47 -6.28
CA ASN A 92 7.83 9.60 -6.28
C ASN A 92 8.57 9.75 -4.94
N LYS A 93 7.84 9.61 -3.82
CA LYS A 93 8.41 9.68 -2.47
C LYS A 93 9.45 8.60 -2.22
N ILE A 94 9.16 7.35 -2.57
CA ILE A 94 10.11 6.24 -2.37
C ILE A 94 11.29 6.40 -3.31
N SER A 95 11.07 6.78 -4.57
CA SER A 95 12.15 6.95 -5.54
C SER A 95 13.12 8.05 -5.13
N ASN A 96 12.60 9.18 -4.60
CA ASN A 96 13.45 10.26 -4.10
C ASN A 96 14.17 9.90 -2.80
N ARG A 97 13.52 9.18 -1.88
CA ARG A 97 14.12 8.79 -0.59
C ARG A 97 15.10 7.63 -0.69
N LYS A 98 14.96 6.80 -1.72
CA LYS A 98 15.77 5.61 -1.96
C LYS A 98 16.35 5.60 -3.38
N PRO A 99 17.14 6.63 -3.76
CA PRO A 99 17.65 6.75 -5.13
C PRO A 99 18.56 5.57 -5.53
N TRP A 100 19.18 4.92 -4.55
CA TRP A 100 20.04 3.75 -4.78
C TRP A 100 19.31 2.52 -5.32
N LEU A 101 17.97 2.47 -5.28
CA LEU A 101 17.20 1.43 -5.95
C LEU A 101 17.38 1.46 -7.49
N PHE A 102 17.90 2.56 -8.02
CA PHE A 102 18.12 2.79 -9.45
C PHE A 102 19.60 2.99 -9.79
N TRP A 103 20.51 2.64 -8.89
CA TRP A 103 21.95 2.71 -9.14
C TRP A 103 22.49 1.34 -9.51
N ASP A 104 23.51 1.31 -10.37
CA ASP A 104 24.19 0.07 -10.74
C ASP A 104 25.07 -0.49 -9.62
N LYS A 105 25.51 0.38 -8.69
CA LYS A 105 26.41 0.01 -7.58
C LYS A 105 25.62 -0.22 -6.30
N PRO A 106 25.84 -1.35 -5.59
CA PRO A 106 25.27 -1.56 -4.27
C PRO A 106 25.88 -0.58 -3.27
N ILE A 107 25.13 -0.31 -2.21
CA ILE A 107 25.56 0.55 -1.10
C ILE A 107 25.41 -0.18 0.22
N THR A 108 26.12 0.29 1.25
CA THR A 108 26.00 -0.26 2.60
C THR A 108 24.70 0.20 3.28
N LYS A 109 24.33 -0.49 4.37
CA LYS A 109 23.18 -0.10 5.20
C LYS A 109 23.38 1.29 5.80
N GLU A 110 24.61 1.62 6.18
CA GLU A 110 25.00 2.90 6.76
C GLU A 110 24.84 4.04 5.74
N GLU A 111 25.31 3.82 4.51
CA GLU A 111 25.14 4.76 3.39
C GLU A 111 23.65 4.98 3.06
N ALA A 112 22.87 3.90 2.93
CA ALA A 112 21.44 3.97 2.65
C ALA A 112 20.69 4.77 3.74
N SER A 113 21.01 4.51 5.00
CA SER A 113 20.42 5.21 6.15
C SER A 113 20.74 6.70 6.14
N LYS A 114 21.99 7.06 5.84
CA LYS A 114 22.43 8.46 5.71
C LYS A 114 21.66 9.18 4.60
N ILE A 115 21.65 8.62 3.39
CA ILE A 115 20.95 9.20 2.22
C ILE A 115 19.46 9.36 2.50
N TRP A 116 18.81 8.33 3.09
CA TRP A 116 17.38 8.38 3.40
C TRP A 116 17.02 9.52 4.35
N LYS A 117 17.80 9.71 5.41
CA LYS A 117 17.59 10.79 6.39
C LYS A 117 17.73 12.15 5.73
N GLU A 118 18.81 12.36 4.97
CA GLU A 118 19.07 13.62 4.24
C GLU A 118 17.93 13.95 3.27
N ARG A 119 17.47 12.97 2.46
CA ARG A 119 16.35 13.14 1.52
C ARG A 119 15.03 13.45 2.23
N LYS A 120 14.73 12.74 3.32
CA LYS A 120 13.52 12.96 4.11
C LYS A 120 13.49 14.35 4.75
N GLU A 121 14.62 14.87 5.19
CA GLU A 121 14.74 16.23 5.74
C GLU A 121 14.64 17.31 4.66
N ALA A 122 15.25 17.10 3.49
CA ALA A 122 15.09 18.00 2.35
C ALA A 122 13.62 18.15 1.92
N GLU A 123 12.89 17.04 1.77
CA GLU A 123 11.46 17.05 1.43
C GLU A 123 10.60 17.82 2.46
N LYS A 124 10.88 17.64 3.76
CA LYS A 124 10.17 18.38 4.82
C LYS A 124 10.39 19.89 4.69
N ARG A 125 11.63 20.31 4.43
CA ARG A 125 11.97 21.73 4.23
C ARG A 125 11.27 22.32 3.01
N GLU A 126 11.18 21.58 1.91
CA GLU A 126 10.47 22.04 0.71
C GLU A 126 8.96 22.16 0.91
N LYS A 127 8.34 21.23 1.64
CA LYS A 127 6.91 21.33 1.98
C LYS A 127 6.61 22.54 2.86
N ASN A 128 7.46 22.81 3.84
CA ASN A 128 7.27 23.96 4.75
C ASN A 128 7.49 25.32 4.06
N LYS A 129 8.19 25.38 2.92
CA LYS A 129 8.36 26.60 2.12
C LYS A 129 7.19 26.89 1.18
N LYS A 130 6.33 25.90 0.94
CA LYS A 130 5.15 26.00 0.05
C LYS A 130 3.86 26.32 0.81
N LEU A 131 3.93 26.40 2.13
CA LEU A 131 2.88 26.87 3.04
C LEU A 131 3.14 28.33 3.39
#